data_AF-A0A2L2YQN6-F1
#
_entry.id   AF-A0A2L2YQN6-F1
#
_cell.length_a   1.000
_cell.length_b   1.000
_cell.length_c   1.000
_cell.angle_alpha   90.00
_cell.angle_beta   90.00
_cell.angle_gamma   90.00
#
_symmetry.space_group_name_H-M   'P 1'
#
loop_
_entity.id
_entity.type
_entity.pdbx_description
1 polymer ?
#
loop_
_entity_poly.entity_id
_entity_poly.type
_entity_poly.pdbx_seq_one_letter_code
_entity_poly.pdbx_strand_id
1 'polypeptide(L)' 'GLGPEARKLAESAHPIMEIKVEGDEYSIKIIFNKNSEIKFKLGQEFEEKRIDGATVKMVVTRDGNK' A
#
# COMPACT_ATOMS: atom_id res chain seq x y z
N GLY A 1 2.64 -14.94 -13.91
CA GLY A 1 3.96 -14.34 -13.58
C GLY A 1 4.10 -13.02 -14.31
N LEU A 2 4.79 -12.04 -13.75
CA LEU A 2 5.01 -10.73 -14.38
C LEU A 2 5.86 -10.87 -15.66
N GLY A 3 5.38 -10.32 -16.77
CA GLY A 3 6.10 -10.30 -18.05
C GLY A 3 7.39 -9.47 -18.00
N PRO A 4 8.30 -9.63 -18.97
CA PRO A 4 9.61 -8.97 -18.98
C PRO A 4 9.52 -7.44 -18.96
N GLU A 5 8.51 -6.85 -19.61
CA GLU A 5 8.29 -5.40 -19.59
C GLU A 5 7.86 -4.89 -18.21
N ALA A 6 7.00 -5.64 -17.52
CA ALA A 6 6.59 -5.32 -16.16
C ALA A 6 7.76 -5.47 -15.17
N ARG A 7 8.68 -6.42 -15.41
CA ARG A 7 9.93 -6.54 -14.64
C ARG A 7 10.84 -5.33 -14.82
N LYS A 8 11.06 -4.89 -16.06
CA LYS A 8 11.91 -3.73 -16.35
C LYS A 8 11.32 -2.43 -15.80
N LEU A 9 9.99 -2.29 -15.85
CA LEU A 9 9.30 -1.17 -15.22
C LEU A 9 9.42 -1.21 -13.70
N ALA A 10 9.33 -2.39 -13.08
CA ALA A 10 9.54 -2.56 -11.64
C ALA A 10 10.99 -2.29 -11.20
N GLU A 11 11.98 -2.63 -12.03
CA GLU A 11 13.40 -2.31 -11.76
C GLU A 11 13.69 -0.81 -11.89
N SER A 12 13.08 -0.13 -12.86
CA SER A 12 13.20 1.32 -13.02
C SER A 12 12.26 2.11 -12.12
N ALA A 13 11.36 1.42 -11.39
CA ALA A 13 10.42 2.05 -10.52
C ALA A 13 11.10 2.46 -9.21
N HIS A 14 11.26 3.77 -9.00
CA HIS A 14 11.59 4.34 -7.71
C HIS A 14 10.33 4.91 -7.04
N PRO A 15 9.44 4.06 -6.48
CA PRO A 15 8.29 4.55 -5.74
C PRO A 15 8.77 5.22 -4.45
N ILE A 16 8.47 6.50 -4.28
CA ILE A 16 8.68 7.20 -3.02
C ILE A 16 7.50 6.83 -2.12
N MET A 17 7.79 6.21 -0.97
CA MET A 17 6.78 5.87 0.03
C MET A 17 6.92 6.80 1.22
N GLU A 18 5.92 7.66 1.42
CA GLU A 18 5.78 8.45 2.64
C GLU A 18 4.83 7.73 3.60
N ILE A 19 5.37 7.28 4.72
CA ILE A 19 4.58 6.67 5.80
C ILE A 19 4.47 7.71 6.92
N LYS A 20 3.24 8.16 7.19
CA LYS A 20 2.92 8.98 8.37
C LYS A 20 2.22 8.11 9.41
N VAL A 21 2.66 8.25 10.66
CA VAL A 21 2.10 7.54 11.80
C VAL A 21 1.68 8.58 12.83
N GLU A 22 0.38 8.67 13.10
CA GLU A 22 -0.21 9.53 14.13
C GLU A 22 -0.93 8.63 15.15
N GLY A 23 -0.15 8.08 16.09
CA GLY A 23 -0.67 7.14 17.08
C GLY A 23 -1.18 5.86 16.42
N ASP A 24 -2.51 5.71 16.38
CA ASP A 24 -3.22 4.56 15.80
C ASP A 24 -3.54 4.74 14.30
N GLU A 25 -3.35 5.94 13.75
CA GLU A 25 -3.61 6.27 12.34
C GLU A 25 -2.34 6.21 11.49
N TYR A 26 -2.38 5.39 10.43
CA TYR A 26 -1.29 5.20 9.48
C TYR A 26 -1.73 5.72 8.12
N SER A 27 -0.92 6.59 7.53
CA SER A 27 -1.13 7.09 6.17
C SER A 27 0.07 6.72 5.32
N ILE A 28 -0.12 5.84 4.34
CA ILE A 28 0.89 5.46 3.37
C ILE A 28 0.58 6.16 2.05
N LYS A 29 1.46 7.05 1.63
CA LYS A 29 1.42 7.69 0.33
C LYS A 29 2.51 7.11 -0.56
N ILE A 30 2.10 6.50 -1.67
CA ILE A 30 2.99 5.94 -2.69
C ILE A 30 2.99 6.88 -3.88
N ILE A 31 4.12 7.55 -4.10
CA ILE A 31 4.37 8.47 -5.21
C ILE A 31 5.24 7.73 -6.21
N PHE A 32 4.60 7.27 -7.30
CA PHE A 32 5.31 6.63 -8.41
C PHE A 32 4.83 7.16 -9.76
N ASN A 33 3.86 6.49 -10.38
CA ASN A 33 3.25 6.91 -11.66
C ASN A 33 1.74 7.24 -11.51
N LYS A 34 1.11 6.69 -10.47
CA LYS A 34 -0.19 7.11 -9.95
C LYS A 34 -0.02 7.32 -8.46
N ASN A 35 -0.31 8.53 -8.00
CA ASN A 35 -0.26 8.84 -6.58
C ASN A 35 -1.42 8.12 -5.89
N SER A 36 -1.09 7.16 -5.03
CA SER A 36 -2.07 6.49 -4.18
C SER A 36 -1.78 6.86 -2.73
N GLU A 37 -2.77 7.43 -2.06
CA GLU A 37 -2.75 7.66 -0.62
C GLU A 37 -3.73 6.69 0.03
N ILE A 38 -3.25 5.91 0.99
CA ILE A 38 -4.05 4.95 1.75
C ILE A 38 -3.93 5.35 3.22
N LYS A 39 -5.06 5.63 3.85
CA LYS A 39 -5.14 5.90 5.29
C LYS A 39 -5.88 4.76 5.96
N PHE A 40 -5.27 4.15 6.97
CA PHE A 40 -5.85 3.06 7.73
C PHE A 40 -5.52 3.20 9.20
N LYS A 41 -6.35 2.59 10.05
CA LYS A 41 -6.11 2.49 11.49
C LYS A 41 -5.56 1.11 11.81
N LEU A 42 -4.55 1.04 12.67
CA LEU A 42 -4.06 -0.25 13.16
C LEU A 42 -5.16 -0.96 13.95
N GLY A 43 -5.35 -2.25 13.67
CA GLY A 43 -6.39 -3.06 14.30
C GLY A 43 -7.81 -2.82 13.78
N GLN A 44 -8.00 -1.96 12.76
CA GLN A 44 -9.31 -1.75 12.14
C GLN A 44 -9.38 -2.43 10.76
N GLU A 45 -10.51 -3.11 10.50
CA GLU A 45 -10.83 -3.65 9.19
C GLU A 45 -11.05 -2.51 8.19
N PHE A 46 -10.32 -2.53 7.07
CA PHE A 46 -10.63 -1.69 5.92
C PHE A 46 -10.84 -2.53 4.67
N GLU A 47 -11.73 -2.05 3.80
CA GLU A 47 -12.05 -2.67 2.53
C GLU A 47 -11.23 -2.01 1.41
N GLU A 48 -10.20 -2.70 0.92
CA GLU A 48 -9.46 -2.30 -0.26
C GLU A 48 -10.13 -2.89 -1.51
N LYS A 49 -10.67 -2.01 -2.38
CA LYS A 49 -11.03 -2.42 -3.73
C LYS A 49 -9.77 -2.45 -4.58
N ARG A 50 -9.29 -3.67 -4.87
CA ARG A 50 -8.22 -3.87 -5.83
C ARG A 50 -8.68 -3.49 -7.23
N ILE A 51 -7.73 -3.10 -8.07
CA ILE A 51 -7.93 -2.75 -9.49
C ILE A 51 -8.62 -3.87 -10.28
N ASP A 52 -8.55 -5.12 -9.80
CA ASP A 52 -9.20 -6.30 -10.38
C ASP A 52 -10.70 -6.43 -10.03
N GLY A 53 -11.27 -5.47 -9.27
CA GLY A 53 -12.68 -5.50 -8.85
C GLY A 53 -12.95 -6.32 -7.58
N ALA A 54 -11.95 -7.06 -7.08
CA ALA A 54 -12.03 -7.76 -5.81
C ALA A 54 -12.02 -6.78 -4.63
N THR A 55 -13.01 -6.92 -3.74
CA THR A 55 -13.03 -6.22 -2.46
C THR A 55 -12.36 -7.11 -1.43
N VAL A 56 -11.23 -6.67 -0.89
CA VAL A 56 -10.47 -7.42 0.10
C VAL A 56 -10.56 -6.69 1.44
N LYS A 57 -11.07 -7.39 2.45
CA LYS A 57 -11.03 -6.93 3.84
C LYS A 57 -9.65 -7.23 4.40
N MET A 58 -8.95 -6.21 4.85
CA MET A 58 -7.65 -6.35 5.50
C MET A 58 -7.68 -5.68 6.88
N VAL A 59 -7.11 -6.35 7.86
CA VAL A 59 -6.75 -5.76 9.16
C VAL A 59 -5.24 -5.67 9.18
N VAL A 60 -4.72 -4.45 9.25
CA VAL A 60 -3.28 -4.26 9.48
C VAL A 60 -3.08 -4.31 10.99
N THR A 61 -2.39 -5.35 11.43
CA THR A 61 -1.90 -5.48 12.81
C THR A 61 -0.39 -5.27 12.81
N ARG A 62 0.12 -4.58 13.82
CA ARG A 62 1.55 -4.39 14.03
C ARG A 62 1.99 -5.34 15.13
N ASP A 63 2.56 -6.47 14.74
CA ASP A 63 3.13 -7.44 15.68
C ASP A 63 4.61 -7.08 15.94
N GLY A 64 4.84 -6.33 17.02
CA GLY A 64 6.18 -5.92 17.45
C GLY A 64 6.79 -4.76 16.65
N ASN A 65 8.02 -4.96 16.15
CA ASN A 65 8.89 -3.90 15.62
C ASN A 65 9.21 -4.05 14.12
N LYS A 66 8.37 -4.76 13.36
CA LYS A 66 8.54 -4.99 11.92
C LYS A 66 7.25 -4.72 11.15
#